data_AF-A0A8H6HFD2-F1
#
_entry.id   AF-A0A8H6HFD2-F1
#
_cell.length_a   1.000
_cell.length_b   1.000
_cell.length_c   1.000
_cell.angle_alpha   90.00
_cell.angle_beta   90.00
_cell.angle_gamma   90.00
#
_symmetry.space_group_name_H-M   'P 1'
#
loop_
_entity.id
_entity.type
_entity.pdbx_description
1 polymer ?
#
loop_
_entity_poly.entity_id
_entity_poly.type
_entity_poly.pdbx_seq_one_letter_code
_entity_poly.pdbx_strand_id
1 'polypeptide(L)'
;MPAYLPDSPNTDLSTDSDKSSGSALSNQLLTANPPALPPPIDSPPATANPPVLRPPNNSPLQNDTPRNQGESPVNLGEPDDARVPLHPHSESENGRRRSNRPAVPSTRLELRQQIGTNVIRPSVSNKVTEDDNDSPPDWFNNAVSDLLKDDLGKDWSDLVQKWTKLESLLGFGKSAKGPLPVKLRPEEWVQWTHKGKQGLRFHDKPPFVADPLEFGIAIRKWWVSIQPAFRGPSDGPMPLPVYSTAASTIQSWSEVRKSGPNGLLSLLMLLLWWGRAASAYVSQWEEDSRGSWAAVVQDLSQCFDEFLKLSPPVNTSKRCQSENIAPSRNAKWYV
;
A
#
# COMPACT_ATOMS: atom_id res chain seq x y z
N MET A 1 47.43 16.45 -39.75
CA MET A 1 46.03 16.67 -40.17
C MET A 1 45.21 16.97 -38.91
N PRO A 2 45.05 18.23 -38.50
CA PRO A 2 44.22 18.58 -37.35
C PRO A 2 42.78 18.88 -37.81
N ALA A 3 41.79 18.20 -37.23
CA ALA A 3 40.38 18.40 -37.52
C ALA A 3 39.68 19.11 -36.35
N TYR A 4 39.35 20.36 -36.63
CA TYR A 4 38.30 21.24 -36.12
C TYR A 4 37.30 20.71 -35.08
N LEU A 5 37.22 21.42 -33.95
CA LEU A 5 36.07 21.54 -33.05
C LEU A 5 35.16 22.69 -33.54
N PRO A 6 33.82 22.54 -33.57
CA PRO A 6 32.91 23.68 -33.69
C PRO A 6 32.37 24.15 -32.33
N ASP A 7 32.55 25.44 -32.07
CA ASP A 7 31.89 26.21 -31.01
C ASP A 7 30.37 26.28 -31.21
N SER A 8 29.62 26.18 -30.12
CA SER A 8 28.16 26.41 -30.09
C SER A 8 27.85 27.81 -29.56
N PRO A 9 26.92 28.56 -30.18
CA PRO A 9 26.65 29.95 -29.82
C PRO A 9 25.65 30.10 -28.66
N ASN A 10 25.95 31.06 -27.79
CA ASN A 10 25.07 31.63 -26.78
C ASN A 10 23.77 32.17 -27.41
N THR A 11 22.64 31.88 -26.79
CA THR A 11 21.36 32.56 -27.06
C THR A 11 20.97 33.35 -25.82
N ASP A 12 21.38 34.62 -25.78
CA ASP A 12 20.79 35.65 -24.93
C ASP A 12 19.46 36.09 -25.55
N LEU A 13 18.37 36.01 -24.79
CA LEU A 13 17.07 36.55 -25.16
C LEU A 13 16.57 37.43 -24.00
N SER A 14 17.06 38.66 -24.01
CA SER A 14 16.43 39.81 -23.37
C SER A 14 15.29 40.32 -24.25
N THR A 15 14.08 40.42 -23.68
CA THR A 15 13.07 41.38 -24.14
C THR A 15 12.39 41.97 -22.92
N ASP A 16 12.89 43.13 -22.50
CA ASP A 16 12.10 44.17 -21.87
C ASP A 16 11.14 44.75 -22.91
N SER A 17 9.88 44.96 -22.54
CA SER A 17 9.03 45.96 -23.18
C SER A 17 7.97 46.47 -22.21
N ASP A 18 8.12 47.76 -21.94
CA ASP A 18 7.36 48.65 -21.09
C ASP A 18 5.89 48.82 -21.52
N LYS A 19 5.07 49.09 -20.49
CA LYS A 19 3.93 50.03 -20.41
C LYS A 19 3.19 50.45 -21.69
N SER A 20 1.87 50.24 -21.68
CA SER A 20 0.93 51.29 -22.09
C SER A 20 -0.46 51.10 -21.48
N SER A 21 -0.85 52.10 -20.68
CA SER A 21 -2.10 52.86 -20.69
C SER A 21 -3.45 52.13 -20.82
N GLY A 22 -4.32 52.44 -19.86
CA GLY A 22 -5.69 51.94 -19.79
C GLY A 22 -6.64 52.51 -20.83
N SER A 23 -7.79 51.85 -20.93
CA SER A 23 -9.01 52.47 -21.41
C SER A 23 -10.21 51.76 -20.78
N ALA A 24 -11.12 52.58 -20.27
CA ALA A 24 -12.41 52.22 -19.76
C ALA A 24 -13.38 51.86 -20.90
N LEU A 25 -14.52 51.28 -20.50
CA LEU A 25 -15.75 51.05 -21.27
C LEU A 25 -15.73 49.80 -22.17
N SER A 26 -16.50 48.78 -21.79
CA SER A 26 -17.85 48.59 -22.33
C SER A 26 -18.42 47.25 -21.85
N ASN A 27 -19.46 47.32 -21.00
CA ASN A 27 -20.31 46.18 -20.69
C ASN A 27 -21.24 45.94 -21.89
N GLN A 28 -20.97 44.90 -22.68
CA GLN A 28 -21.99 44.33 -23.56
C GLN A 28 -22.41 42.96 -23.03
N LEU A 29 -23.60 42.95 -22.42
CA LEU A 29 -24.44 41.77 -22.26
C LEU A 29 -24.73 41.19 -23.64
N LEU A 30 -24.19 40.00 -23.93
CA LEU A 30 -24.72 39.11 -24.95
C LEU A 30 -25.48 38.00 -24.22
N THR A 31 -26.80 38.19 -24.11
CA THR A 31 -27.78 37.15 -23.83
C THR A 31 -27.71 36.10 -24.94
N ALA A 32 -27.01 35.00 -24.69
CA ALA A 32 -27.08 33.80 -25.52
C ALA A 32 -28.42 33.10 -25.27
N ASN A 33 -29.20 32.93 -26.34
CA ASN A 33 -30.42 32.13 -26.35
C ASN A 33 -30.11 30.67 -25.95
N PRO A 34 -30.96 30.03 -25.12
CA PRO A 34 -30.83 28.61 -24.84
C PRO A 34 -31.19 27.76 -26.07
N PRO A 35 -30.49 26.65 -26.32
CA PRO A 35 -30.84 25.72 -27.39
C PRO A 35 -32.18 25.03 -27.08
N ALA A 36 -33.01 24.90 -28.11
CA ALA A 36 -34.32 24.27 -28.08
C ALA A 36 -34.27 22.83 -27.55
N LEU A 37 -35.24 22.50 -26.70
CA LEU A 37 -35.49 21.16 -26.19
C LEU A 37 -35.79 20.18 -27.33
N PRO A 38 -35.24 18.94 -27.30
CA PRO A 38 -35.68 17.88 -28.21
C PRO A 38 -37.12 17.44 -27.89
N PRO A 39 -37.88 16.96 -28.89
CA PRO A 39 -39.25 16.49 -28.71
C PRO A 39 -39.33 15.24 -27.83
N PRO A 40 -40.47 15.00 -27.16
CA PRO A 40 -40.67 13.83 -26.31
C PRO A 40 -40.62 12.54 -27.13
N ILE A 41 -39.77 11.61 -26.70
CA ILE A 41 -39.72 10.24 -27.22
C ILE A 41 -40.95 9.51 -26.67
N ASP A 42 -41.78 9.03 -27.60
CA ASP A 42 -42.94 8.19 -27.32
C ASP A 42 -42.54 6.97 -26.47
N SER A 43 -43.29 6.80 -25.38
CA SER A 43 -43.18 5.63 -24.50
C SER A 43 -43.68 4.37 -25.22
N PRO A 44 -42.94 3.26 -25.22
CA PRO A 44 -43.48 1.99 -25.70
C PRO A 44 -44.53 1.44 -24.72
N PRO A 45 -45.54 0.69 -25.23
CA PRO A 45 -46.63 0.17 -24.43
C PRO A 45 -46.17 -0.93 -23.46
N ALA A 46 -46.74 -0.87 -22.26
CA ALA A 46 -46.62 -1.88 -21.21
C ALA A 46 -46.92 -3.28 -21.76
N THR A 47 -45.88 -4.11 -21.83
CA THR A 47 -46.01 -5.52 -22.20
C THR A 47 -46.08 -6.36 -20.92
N ALA A 48 -47.14 -7.16 -20.87
CA ALA A 48 -47.57 -8.12 -19.86
C ALA A 48 -46.50 -8.76 -18.95
N ASN A 49 -46.86 -8.83 -17.66
CA ASN A 49 -46.21 -9.65 -16.64
C ASN A 49 -46.12 -11.13 -17.05
N PRO A 50 -44.96 -11.81 -16.89
CA PRO A 50 -44.89 -13.26 -16.96
C PRO A 50 -45.45 -13.93 -15.69
N PRO A 51 -45.94 -15.19 -15.79
CA PRO A 51 -46.58 -15.90 -14.69
C PRO A 51 -45.58 -16.31 -13.60
N VAL A 52 -45.98 -16.04 -12.35
CA VAL A 52 -45.32 -16.50 -11.12
C VAL A 52 -45.38 -18.03 -11.05
N LEU A 53 -44.26 -18.71 -11.34
CA LEU A 53 -44.07 -20.10 -10.98
C LEU A 53 -43.79 -20.20 -9.48
N ARG A 54 -44.74 -20.75 -8.74
CA ARG A 54 -44.58 -21.13 -7.33
C ARG A 54 -43.61 -22.31 -7.22
N PRO A 55 -42.64 -22.31 -6.30
CA PRO A 55 -41.92 -23.53 -5.93
C PRO A 55 -42.80 -24.44 -5.06
N PRO A 56 -42.64 -25.77 -5.17
CA PRO A 56 -43.40 -26.72 -4.37
C PRO A 56 -42.94 -26.74 -2.91
N ASN A 57 -43.97 -26.82 -2.07
CA ASN A 57 -43.96 -26.96 -0.63
C ASN A 57 -43.44 -28.36 -0.24
N ASN A 58 -42.23 -28.46 0.29
CA ASN A 58 -41.73 -29.70 0.90
C ASN A 58 -41.84 -29.61 2.42
N SER A 59 -42.81 -30.34 2.96
CA SER A 59 -42.92 -30.66 4.39
C SER A 59 -41.86 -31.71 4.80
N PRO A 60 -41.46 -31.76 6.09
CA PRO A 60 -40.40 -32.62 6.57
C PRO A 60 -40.94 -34.03 6.89
N LEU A 61 -40.28 -35.05 6.36
CA LEU A 61 -40.45 -36.44 6.79
C LEU A 61 -39.29 -36.83 7.71
N GLN A 62 -39.67 -37.15 8.93
CA GLN A 62 -38.92 -37.91 9.91
C GLN A 62 -38.34 -39.18 9.28
N ASN A 63 -37.13 -39.55 9.66
CA ASN A 63 -36.75 -40.96 9.72
C ASN A 63 -35.74 -41.20 10.83
N ASP A 64 -36.18 -42.06 11.74
CA ASP A 64 -35.45 -42.74 12.79
C ASP A 64 -34.36 -43.66 12.23
N THR A 65 -33.21 -43.70 12.94
CA THR A 65 -32.37 -44.84 13.44
C THR A 65 -32.15 -46.08 12.52
N PRO A 66 -30.99 -46.82 12.52
CA PRO A 66 -30.09 -47.03 13.65
C PRO A 66 -28.56 -47.23 13.43
N ARG A 67 -27.85 -46.96 14.53
CA ARG A 67 -26.72 -47.70 15.12
C ARG A 67 -26.35 -49.02 14.43
N ASN A 68 -25.10 -49.14 13.96
CA ASN A 68 -24.45 -50.43 13.77
C ASN A 68 -22.99 -50.40 14.23
N GLN A 69 -22.66 -51.32 15.14
CA GLN A 69 -21.32 -51.68 15.60
C GLN A 69 -20.90 -52.96 14.85
N GLY A 70 -19.60 -53.14 14.60
CA GLY A 70 -19.02 -54.39 14.07
C GLY A 70 -17.80 -54.08 13.19
N GLU A 71 -16.58 -54.17 13.72
CA GLU A 71 -15.72 -55.38 13.71
C GLU A 71 -14.85 -55.53 12.44
N SER A 72 -13.59 -55.04 12.57
CA SER A 72 -12.30 -55.73 12.30
C SER A 72 -11.95 -56.25 10.86
N PRO A 73 -10.76 -56.84 10.58
CA PRO A 73 -9.79 -56.29 9.61
C PRO A 73 -9.29 -57.28 8.52
N VAL A 74 -9.02 -56.84 7.30
CA VAL A 74 -8.31 -57.64 6.26
C VAL A 74 -7.60 -56.64 5.32
N ASN A 75 -6.28 -56.46 5.30
CA ASN A 75 -5.14 -57.31 4.90
C ASN A 75 -4.96 -57.51 3.37
N LEU A 76 -3.73 -57.23 2.93
CA LEU A 76 -2.99 -57.70 1.74
C LEU A 76 -3.60 -57.53 0.33
N GLY A 77 -2.92 -56.69 -0.45
CA GLY A 77 -3.11 -56.57 -1.90
C GLY A 77 -1.99 -55.74 -2.53
N GLU A 78 -0.78 -56.29 -2.53
CA GLU A 78 0.38 -55.87 -3.33
C GLU A 78 0.08 -56.10 -4.83
N PRO A 79 0.57 -55.21 -5.72
CA PRO A 79 1.06 -55.72 -6.99
C PRO A 79 2.51 -55.26 -7.25
N ASP A 80 3.26 -56.28 -7.61
CA ASP A 80 4.63 -56.35 -8.08
C ASP A 80 4.87 -55.59 -9.40
N ASP A 81 6.16 -55.37 -9.64
CA ASP A 81 6.82 -55.19 -10.95
C ASP A 81 6.63 -53.90 -11.76
N ALA A 82 7.63 -53.01 -11.66
CA ALA A 82 8.37 -52.55 -12.84
C ALA A 82 9.78 -52.05 -12.46
N ARG A 83 10.74 -52.95 -12.63
CA ARG A 83 12.20 -52.72 -12.59
C ARG A 83 12.61 -51.57 -13.52
N VAL A 84 13.35 -50.59 -12.99
CA VAL A 84 14.19 -49.67 -13.78
C VAL A 84 15.67 -50.03 -13.56
N PRO A 85 16.47 -50.25 -14.63
CA PRO A 85 17.85 -50.73 -14.51
C PRO A 85 18.81 -49.74 -13.85
N LEU A 86 19.63 -50.28 -12.96
CA LEU A 86 20.88 -49.71 -12.44
C LEU A 86 21.88 -49.46 -13.58
N HIS A 87 22.28 -48.20 -13.78
CA HIS A 87 23.43 -47.85 -14.60
C HIS A 87 24.73 -47.97 -13.78
N PRO A 88 25.81 -48.50 -14.37
CA PRO A 88 27.07 -48.73 -13.67
C PRO A 88 27.87 -47.44 -13.47
N HIS A 89 28.45 -47.34 -12.28
CA HIS A 89 29.52 -46.40 -11.93
C HIS A 89 30.72 -46.57 -12.88
N SER A 90 30.93 -45.60 -13.76
CA SER A 90 32.22 -45.41 -14.44
C SER A 90 33.06 -44.44 -13.62
N GLU A 91 34.03 -44.97 -12.91
CA GLU A 91 35.18 -44.21 -12.41
C GLU A 91 35.91 -43.59 -13.61
N SER A 92 36.00 -42.27 -13.63
CA SER A 92 36.91 -41.56 -14.54
C SER A 92 37.74 -40.60 -13.72
N GLU A 93 38.95 -41.08 -13.48
CA GLU A 93 40.11 -40.36 -13.02
C GLU A 93 40.42 -39.10 -13.85
N ASN A 94 41.06 -38.15 -13.16
CA ASN A 94 42.11 -37.29 -13.68
C ASN A 94 41.74 -36.29 -14.79
N GLY A 95 41.14 -35.19 -14.37
CA GLY A 95 41.08 -33.95 -15.14
C GLY A 95 41.17 -32.70 -14.26
N ARG A 96 42.24 -32.55 -13.47
CA ARG A 96 42.58 -31.28 -12.78
C ARG A 96 42.84 -30.18 -13.83
N ARG A 97 41.78 -29.58 -14.36
CA ARG A 97 41.84 -28.27 -15.03
C ARG A 97 42.16 -27.23 -13.96
N ARG A 98 43.46 -27.00 -13.73
CA ARG A 98 43.97 -25.82 -13.04
C ARG A 98 43.48 -24.59 -13.81
N SER A 99 42.40 -24.01 -13.33
CA SER A 99 42.02 -22.65 -13.67
C SER A 99 43.18 -21.74 -13.26
N ASN A 100 43.95 -21.24 -14.23
CA ASN A 100 44.94 -20.17 -14.05
C ASN A 100 44.26 -18.80 -13.79
N ARG A 101 43.06 -18.78 -13.18
CA ARG A 101 42.50 -17.52 -12.70
C ARG A 101 43.31 -17.12 -11.48
N PRO A 102 43.87 -15.88 -11.45
CA PRO A 102 44.51 -15.37 -10.24
C PRO A 102 43.52 -15.51 -9.09
N ALA A 103 44.02 -15.95 -7.93
CA ALA A 103 43.21 -16.12 -6.74
C ALA A 103 42.48 -14.81 -6.47
N VAL A 104 41.17 -14.77 -6.76
CA VAL A 104 40.34 -13.61 -6.44
C VAL A 104 40.37 -13.48 -4.92
N PRO A 105 40.87 -12.37 -4.37
CA PRO A 105 40.92 -12.17 -2.93
C PRO A 105 39.54 -12.44 -2.35
N SER A 106 39.47 -13.41 -1.45
CA SER A 106 38.22 -13.77 -0.82
C SER A 106 37.80 -12.59 0.06
N THR A 107 36.79 -11.84 -0.38
CA THR A 107 36.11 -10.79 0.40
C THR A 107 35.65 -11.31 1.76
N ARG A 108 35.45 -12.63 1.89
CA ARG A 108 35.10 -13.29 3.15
C ARG A 108 36.23 -13.21 4.20
N LEU A 109 37.50 -13.22 3.79
CA LEU A 109 38.63 -13.11 4.72
C LEU A 109 38.80 -11.66 5.20
N GLU A 110 38.60 -10.70 4.30
CA GLU A 110 38.66 -9.26 4.61
C GLU A 110 37.52 -8.83 5.54
N LEU A 111 36.30 -9.33 5.30
CA LEU A 111 35.15 -9.18 6.21
C LEU A 111 35.41 -9.81 7.58
N ARG A 112 36.18 -10.90 7.66
CA ARG A 112 36.52 -11.55 8.94
C ARG A 112 37.54 -10.75 9.74
N GLN A 113 38.46 -10.04 9.09
CA GLN A 113 39.41 -9.14 9.74
C GLN A 113 38.75 -7.85 10.23
N GLN A 114 37.62 -7.45 9.64
CA GLN A 114 36.86 -6.27 10.05
C GLN A 114 36.04 -6.47 11.34
N ILE A 115 35.88 -7.71 11.83
CA ILE A 115 35.15 -8.02 13.07
C ILE A 115 35.96 -7.64 14.33
N GLY A 116 37.26 -7.38 14.21
CA GLY A 116 38.14 -7.02 15.33
C GLY A 116 38.37 -5.53 15.54
N THR A 117 37.95 -4.67 14.61
CA THR A 117 38.11 -3.22 14.77
C THR A 117 36.88 -2.66 15.49
N ASN A 118 37.08 -2.22 16.72
CA ASN A 118 36.20 -1.31 17.46
C ASN A 118 36.08 0.04 16.71
N VAL A 119 35.64 0.03 15.45
CA VAL A 119 35.10 1.21 14.82
C VAL A 119 33.76 1.41 15.50
N ILE A 120 33.79 2.22 16.57
CA ILE A 120 32.63 2.91 17.10
C ILE A 120 31.96 3.50 15.87
N ARG A 121 30.93 2.80 15.35
CA ARG A 121 30.06 3.36 14.31
C ARG A 121 29.63 4.67 14.94
N PRO A 122 29.95 5.84 14.37
CA PRO A 122 29.47 7.09 14.94
C PRO A 122 27.97 6.90 15.02
N SER A 123 27.49 6.72 16.25
CA SER A 123 26.08 6.71 16.54
C SER A 123 25.66 8.04 15.99
N VAL A 124 24.93 8.01 14.88
CA VAL A 124 24.27 9.18 14.34
C VAL A 124 23.19 9.44 15.36
N SER A 125 23.64 10.01 16.48
CA SER A 125 22.83 10.52 17.56
C SER A 125 22.18 11.68 16.88
N ASN A 126 21.05 11.39 16.23
CA ASN A 126 20.07 12.37 15.83
C ASN A 126 19.83 13.16 17.11
N LYS A 127 20.51 14.29 17.26
CA LYS A 127 20.15 15.32 18.21
C LYS A 127 18.73 15.65 17.79
N VAL A 128 17.78 15.05 18.49
CA VAL A 128 16.40 15.46 18.51
C VAL A 128 16.46 16.85 19.12
N THR A 129 16.74 17.86 18.29
CA THR A 129 16.28 19.20 18.59
C THR A 129 14.78 19.05 18.73
N GLU A 130 14.26 19.35 19.92
CA GLU A 130 12.84 19.48 20.19
C GLU A 130 12.30 20.70 19.41
N ASP A 131 12.44 20.67 18.10
CA ASP A 131 11.78 21.59 17.21
C ASP A 131 10.31 21.18 17.17
N ASP A 132 9.54 21.93 17.96
CA ASP A 132 8.09 21.95 18.11
C ASP A 132 7.34 22.29 16.81
N ASN A 133 7.89 21.90 15.66
CA ASN A 133 7.22 22.06 14.39
C ASN A 133 6.26 20.89 14.19
N ASP A 134 4.99 21.15 14.50
CA ASP A 134 3.79 20.42 14.05
C ASP A 134 3.65 20.37 12.50
N SER A 135 4.66 20.83 11.76
CA SER A 135 4.71 20.75 10.31
C SER A 135 4.79 19.29 9.84
N PRO A 136 3.99 18.89 8.83
CA PRO A 136 4.11 17.59 8.19
C PRO A 136 5.51 17.43 7.58
N PRO A 137 6.14 16.24 7.71
CA PRO A 137 7.45 15.99 7.12
C PRO A 137 7.37 15.96 5.58
N ASP A 138 8.47 16.29 4.90
CA ASP A 138 8.53 16.38 3.43
C ASP A 138 8.04 15.11 2.72
N TRP A 139 8.40 13.93 3.25
CA TRP A 139 7.97 12.65 2.67
C TRP A 139 6.44 12.52 2.62
N PHE A 140 5.73 13.10 3.59
CA PHE A 140 4.28 13.06 3.66
C PHE A 140 3.67 13.95 2.59
N ASN A 141 4.16 15.18 2.44
CA ASN A 141 3.68 16.11 1.40
C ASN A 141 3.93 15.54 -0.01
N ASN A 142 5.11 14.96 -0.23
CA ASN A 142 5.43 14.28 -1.48
C ASN A 142 4.47 13.11 -1.75
N ALA A 143 4.24 12.26 -0.75
CA ALA A 143 3.31 11.14 -0.87
C ALA A 143 1.87 11.60 -1.18
N VAL A 144 1.37 12.65 -0.55
CA VAL A 144 0.04 13.20 -0.83
C VAL A 144 -0.04 13.71 -2.28
N SER A 145 0.97 14.46 -2.71
CA SER A 145 1.08 14.95 -4.08
C SER A 145 1.03 13.81 -5.09
N ASP A 146 1.77 12.73 -4.85
CA ASP A 146 1.80 11.57 -5.74
C ASP A 146 0.50 10.78 -5.75
N LEU A 147 -0.14 10.60 -4.60
CA LEU A 147 -1.40 9.85 -4.47
C LEU A 147 -2.57 10.58 -5.16
N LEU A 148 -2.53 11.91 -5.21
CA LEU A 148 -3.56 12.75 -5.83
C LEU A 148 -3.21 13.18 -7.25
N LYS A 149 -2.05 12.74 -7.78
CA LYS A 149 -1.59 13.11 -9.12
C LYS A 149 -2.51 12.60 -10.23
N ASP A 150 -3.10 11.42 -10.05
CA ASP A 150 -4.03 10.84 -11.00
C ASP A 150 -5.44 10.82 -10.44
N ASP A 151 -6.41 11.14 -11.29
CA ASP A 151 -7.82 11.04 -10.97
C ASP A 151 -8.29 9.58 -11.13
N LEU A 152 -8.18 8.81 -10.05
CA LEU A 152 -8.76 7.46 -9.93
C LEU A 152 -10.20 7.50 -9.39
N GLY A 153 -10.84 8.68 -9.40
CA GLY A 153 -12.21 8.88 -8.95
C GLY A 153 -12.35 9.38 -7.51
N LYS A 154 -13.61 9.69 -7.16
CA LYS A 154 -13.97 10.31 -5.89
C LYS A 154 -13.64 9.42 -4.68
N ASP A 155 -13.94 8.14 -4.76
CA ASP A 155 -13.72 7.21 -3.63
C ASP A 155 -12.24 7.08 -3.28
N TRP A 156 -11.36 7.13 -4.28
CA TRP A 156 -9.91 7.18 -4.09
C TRP A 156 -9.47 8.47 -3.40
N SER A 157 -9.93 9.62 -3.89
CA SER A 157 -9.61 10.92 -3.29
C SER A 157 -10.06 11.00 -1.82
N ASP A 158 -11.27 10.51 -1.53
CA ASP A 158 -11.82 10.43 -0.17
C ASP A 158 -10.97 9.51 0.72
N LEU A 159 -10.54 8.36 0.21
CA LEU A 159 -9.63 7.44 0.91
C LEU A 159 -8.30 8.12 1.27
N VAL A 160 -7.68 8.82 0.32
CA VAL A 160 -6.42 9.55 0.55
C VAL A 160 -6.62 10.64 1.61
N GLN A 161 -7.72 11.38 1.58
CA GLN A 161 -8.04 12.38 2.61
C GLN A 161 -8.24 11.78 4.01
N LYS A 162 -8.84 10.59 4.10
CA LYS A 162 -8.96 9.88 5.39
C LYS A 162 -7.59 9.46 5.92
N TRP A 163 -6.71 8.97 5.03
CA TRP A 163 -5.33 8.64 5.40
C TRP A 163 -4.53 9.85 5.87
N THR A 164 -4.63 11.01 5.20
CA THR A 164 -3.90 12.22 5.62
C THR A 164 -4.31 12.69 7.01
N LYS A 165 -5.61 12.67 7.31
CA LYS A 165 -6.14 12.95 8.65
C LYS A 165 -5.60 11.95 9.68
N LEU A 166 -5.59 10.67 9.33
CA LEU A 166 -5.08 9.63 10.22
C LEU A 166 -3.58 9.79 10.51
N GLU A 167 -2.75 10.06 9.51
CA GLU A 167 -1.31 10.29 9.70
C GLU A 167 -1.01 11.50 10.57
N SER A 168 -1.77 12.60 10.39
CA SER A 168 -1.69 13.78 11.25
C SER A 168 -1.98 13.42 12.72
N LEU A 169 -3.05 12.66 12.98
CA LEU A 169 -3.39 12.17 14.33
C LEU A 169 -2.36 11.19 14.90
N LEU A 170 -1.64 10.47 14.03
CA LEU A 170 -0.59 9.53 14.40
C LEU A 170 0.81 10.17 14.46
N GLY A 171 0.91 11.49 14.31
CA GLY A 171 2.16 12.23 14.37
C GLY A 171 3.15 11.83 13.26
N PHE A 172 2.67 11.48 12.07
CA PHE A 172 3.49 11.19 10.89
C PHE A 172 4.58 10.12 11.13
N GLY A 173 4.23 9.06 11.87
CA GLY A 173 5.16 7.96 12.16
C GLY A 173 6.04 8.17 13.41
N LYS A 174 6.01 9.34 14.07
CA LYS A 174 6.78 9.58 15.31
C LYS A 174 6.41 8.60 16.42
N SER A 175 5.16 8.15 16.46
CA SER A 175 4.63 7.25 17.49
C SER A 175 4.39 5.81 17.01
N ALA A 176 4.64 5.50 15.73
CA ALA A 176 4.31 4.19 15.19
C ALA A 176 5.28 3.09 15.63
N LYS A 177 4.71 1.97 16.09
CA LYS A 177 5.44 0.74 16.39
C LYS A 177 5.67 -0.08 15.12
N GLY A 178 6.67 0.32 14.34
CA GLY A 178 7.25 -0.47 13.24
C GLY A 178 6.44 -0.51 11.93
N PRO A 179 7.01 -1.15 10.89
CA PRO A 179 6.39 -1.29 9.58
C PRO A 179 5.26 -2.32 9.58
N LEU A 180 4.46 -2.33 8.52
CA LEU A 180 3.52 -3.43 8.27
C LEU A 180 4.26 -4.77 8.09
N PRO A 181 3.59 -5.93 8.31
CA PRO A 181 4.16 -7.25 8.05
C PRO A 181 4.69 -7.38 6.62
N VAL A 182 5.85 -8.03 6.48
CA VAL A 182 6.52 -8.27 5.18
C VAL A 182 5.98 -9.52 4.48
N LYS A 183 5.43 -10.47 5.25
CA LYS A 183 4.88 -11.72 4.72
C LYS A 183 3.75 -11.43 3.73
N LEU A 184 3.77 -12.11 2.58
CA LEU A 184 2.79 -11.98 1.49
C LEU A 184 2.72 -10.60 0.82
N ARG A 185 3.65 -9.69 1.11
CA ARG A 185 3.70 -8.40 0.44
C ARG A 185 4.03 -8.58 -1.06
N PRO A 186 3.38 -7.84 -1.97
CA PRO A 186 3.71 -7.89 -3.39
C PRO A 186 5.19 -7.57 -3.66
N GLU A 187 5.81 -8.31 -4.57
CA GLU A 187 7.23 -8.24 -4.90
C GLU A 187 7.60 -6.87 -5.51
N GLU A 188 6.67 -6.25 -6.23
CA GLU A 188 6.81 -4.92 -6.83
C GLU A 188 7.16 -3.86 -5.78
N TRP A 189 6.59 -3.97 -4.57
CA TRP A 189 6.93 -3.08 -3.46
C TRP A 189 8.37 -3.29 -2.99
N VAL A 190 8.79 -4.54 -2.86
CA VAL A 190 10.15 -4.90 -2.43
C VAL A 190 11.17 -4.37 -3.44
N GLN A 191 10.91 -4.59 -4.73
CA GLN A 191 11.78 -4.09 -5.80
C GLN A 191 11.83 -2.55 -5.84
N TRP A 192 10.69 -1.88 -5.69
CA TRP A 192 10.64 -0.41 -5.71
C TRP A 192 11.38 0.20 -4.52
N THR A 193 11.21 -0.36 -3.33
CA THR A 193 11.91 0.11 -2.13
C THR A 193 13.42 -0.18 -2.15
N HIS A 194 13.86 -1.30 -2.72
CA HIS A 194 15.28 -1.63 -2.85
C HIS A 194 16.02 -0.80 -3.90
N LYS A 195 15.33 -0.33 -4.94
CA LYS A 195 15.95 0.50 -6.00
C LYS A 195 16.33 1.91 -5.50
N GLY A 196 15.80 2.34 -4.36
CA GLY A 196 16.14 3.60 -3.71
C GLY A 196 17.59 3.67 -3.23
N LYS A 197 18.41 4.54 -3.84
CA LYS A 197 19.72 4.86 -3.28
C LYS A 197 19.51 5.62 -1.97
N GLN A 198 20.18 5.18 -0.89
CA GLN A 198 20.16 5.85 0.42
C GLN A 198 18.77 5.97 1.08
N GLY A 199 17.84 5.06 0.76
CA GLY A 199 16.49 5.08 1.33
C GLY A 199 15.56 6.12 0.70
N LEU A 200 16.00 6.80 -0.37
CA LEU A 200 15.17 7.72 -1.13
C LEU A 200 14.23 6.94 -2.06
N ARG A 201 12.94 7.24 -2.00
CA ARG A 201 11.92 6.58 -2.83
C ARG A 201 11.77 7.32 -4.16
N PHE A 202 11.84 6.57 -5.26
CA PHE A 202 11.69 7.13 -6.60
C PHE A 202 10.22 7.13 -7.02
N HIS A 203 9.50 8.16 -6.60
CA HIS A 203 8.09 8.35 -6.91
C HIS A 203 7.83 8.57 -8.42
N ASP A 204 8.82 9.10 -9.14
CA ASP A 204 8.76 9.31 -10.60
C ASP A 204 8.85 8.02 -11.43
N LYS A 205 9.24 6.90 -10.81
CA LYS A 205 9.47 5.62 -11.50
C LYS A 205 8.66 4.50 -10.82
N PRO A 206 7.32 4.50 -10.97
CA PRO A 206 6.51 3.40 -10.47
C PRO A 206 6.93 2.08 -11.16
N PRO A 207 6.79 0.93 -10.48
CA PRO A 207 7.00 -0.36 -11.11
C PRO A 207 6.00 -0.57 -12.25
N PHE A 208 6.43 -1.29 -13.28
CA PHE A 208 5.55 -1.71 -14.36
C PHE A 208 4.68 -2.87 -13.89
N VAL A 209 3.36 -2.71 -13.98
CA VAL A 209 2.37 -3.75 -13.67
C VAL A 209 1.90 -4.34 -15.00
N ALA A 210 2.33 -5.57 -15.28
CA ALA A 210 2.02 -6.26 -16.54
C ALA A 210 0.62 -6.85 -16.57
N ASP A 211 0.16 -7.40 -15.44
CA ASP A 211 -1.14 -8.02 -15.26
C ASP A 211 -1.81 -7.40 -14.02
N PRO A 212 -2.77 -6.47 -14.21
CA PRO A 212 -3.47 -5.82 -13.11
C PRO A 212 -4.29 -6.78 -12.25
N LEU A 213 -4.79 -7.88 -12.82
CA LEU A 213 -5.61 -8.84 -12.09
C LEU A 213 -4.75 -9.64 -11.09
N GLU A 214 -3.66 -10.25 -11.56
CA GLU A 214 -2.72 -10.99 -10.71
C GLU A 214 -2.11 -10.09 -9.63
N PHE A 215 -1.76 -8.87 -10.00
CA PHE A 215 -1.28 -7.87 -9.06
C PHE A 215 -2.34 -7.52 -7.99
N GLY A 216 -3.59 -7.37 -8.39
CA GLY A 216 -4.72 -7.18 -7.49
C GLY A 216 -4.97 -8.35 -6.55
N ILE A 217 -4.81 -9.59 -7.02
CA ILE A 217 -4.88 -10.80 -6.19
C ILE A 217 -3.80 -10.78 -5.12
N ALA A 218 -2.56 -10.43 -5.47
CA ALA A 218 -1.45 -10.33 -4.53
C ALA A 218 -1.69 -9.25 -3.46
N ILE A 219 -2.18 -8.07 -3.85
CA ILE A 219 -2.52 -6.98 -2.92
C ILE A 219 -3.63 -7.42 -1.95
N ARG A 220 -4.71 -8.03 -2.47
CA ARG A 220 -5.81 -8.54 -1.63
C ARG A 220 -5.34 -9.58 -0.65
N LYS A 221 -4.55 -10.55 -1.11
CA LYS A 221 -3.98 -11.60 -0.25
C LYS A 221 -3.14 -11.01 0.87
N TRP A 222 -2.34 -10.00 0.58
CA TRP A 222 -1.58 -9.27 1.59
C TRP A 222 -2.49 -8.53 2.57
N TRP A 223 -3.48 -7.78 2.05
CA TRP A 223 -4.43 -7.02 2.84
C TRP A 223 -5.20 -7.90 3.83
N VAL A 224 -5.68 -9.06 3.40
CA VAL A 224 -6.33 -10.07 4.25
C VAL A 224 -5.34 -10.59 5.30
N SER A 225 -4.10 -10.87 4.92
CA SER A 225 -3.11 -11.44 5.85
C SER A 225 -2.69 -10.53 7.00
N ILE A 226 -2.84 -9.22 6.83
CA ILE A 226 -2.52 -8.25 7.89
C ILE A 226 -3.74 -7.88 8.73
N GLN A 227 -4.95 -8.33 8.36
CA GLN A 227 -6.15 -8.02 9.12
C GLN A 227 -6.11 -8.63 10.52
N PRO A 228 -6.68 -7.92 11.52
CA PRO A 228 -6.82 -8.48 12.84
C PRO A 228 -7.76 -9.69 12.82
N ALA A 229 -7.56 -10.62 13.75
CA ALA A 229 -8.28 -11.90 13.77
C ALA A 229 -9.82 -11.76 13.79
N PHE A 230 -10.37 -10.69 14.37
CA PHE A 230 -11.82 -10.45 14.39
C PHE A 230 -12.40 -10.08 13.01
N ARG A 231 -11.55 -9.66 12.05
CA ARG A 231 -11.88 -9.49 10.63
C ARG A 231 -11.47 -10.70 9.78
N GLY A 232 -10.89 -11.71 10.42
CA GLY A 232 -10.41 -12.93 9.80
C GLY A 232 -11.51 -13.68 9.05
N PRO A 233 -11.13 -14.56 8.10
CA PRO A 233 -11.99 -14.96 7.01
C PRO A 233 -13.20 -15.78 7.48
N SER A 234 -14.41 -15.36 7.09
CA SER A 234 -15.54 -16.27 6.90
C SER A 234 -15.52 -16.75 5.44
N ASP A 235 -14.64 -17.68 5.09
CA ASP A 235 -14.61 -18.38 3.77
C ASP A 235 -14.66 -17.51 2.49
N GLY A 236 -14.45 -16.19 2.58
CA GLY A 236 -14.75 -15.22 1.53
C GLY A 236 -13.51 -14.51 0.96
N PRO A 237 -13.60 -13.99 -0.28
CA PRO A 237 -12.49 -13.33 -0.98
C PRO A 237 -12.15 -11.93 -0.44
N MET A 238 -12.94 -11.40 0.50
CA MET A 238 -12.73 -10.12 1.16
C MET A 238 -12.84 -10.29 2.68
N PRO A 239 -12.17 -9.44 3.48
CA PRO A 239 -12.36 -9.44 4.92
C PRO A 239 -13.83 -9.25 5.26
N LEU A 240 -14.24 -9.73 6.43
CA LEU A 240 -15.58 -9.51 6.91
C LEU A 240 -15.92 -8.00 6.91
N PRO A 241 -17.15 -7.60 6.52
CA PRO A 241 -17.63 -6.22 6.64
C PRO A 241 -17.91 -5.84 8.12
N VAL A 242 -17.15 -6.42 9.04
CA VAL A 242 -17.19 -6.17 10.47
C VAL A 242 -16.01 -5.27 10.78
N TYR A 243 -16.29 -3.99 10.93
CA TYR A 243 -15.28 -2.97 11.23
C TYR A 243 -15.24 -2.62 12.72
N SER A 244 -16.35 -2.82 13.42
CA SER A 244 -16.45 -2.55 14.85
C SER A 244 -17.25 -3.65 15.55
N THR A 245 -16.78 -4.04 16.71
CA THR A 245 -17.43 -4.92 17.67
C THR A 245 -17.53 -4.16 18.99
N ALA A 246 -18.40 -4.58 19.91
CA ALA A 246 -18.46 -3.99 21.24
C ALA A 246 -17.10 -4.03 21.98
N ALA A 247 -16.17 -4.89 21.56
CA ALA A 247 -14.82 -5.03 22.09
C ALA A 247 -13.73 -4.37 21.22
N SER A 248 -14.08 -3.68 20.13
CA SER A 248 -13.09 -3.08 19.22
C SER A 248 -12.37 -1.92 19.91
N THR A 249 -11.14 -2.19 20.34
CA THR A 249 -10.24 -1.22 20.96
C THR A 249 -9.15 -0.77 19.97
N ILE A 250 -8.47 0.34 20.27
CA ILE A 250 -7.26 0.76 19.53
C ILE A 250 -6.24 -0.39 19.43
N GLN A 251 -6.12 -1.20 20.48
CA GLN A 251 -5.20 -2.34 20.52
C GLN A 251 -5.55 -3.42 19.50
N SER A 252 -6.85 -3.63 19.25
CA SER A 252 -7.34 -4.62 18.28
C SER A 252 -6.89 -4.29 16.85
N TRP A 253 -6.63 -3.02 16.56
CA TRP A 253 -6.17 -2.54 15.26
C TRP A 253 -4.66 -2.25 15.18
N SER A 254 -3.91 -2.50 16.26
CA SER A 254 -2.51 -2.07 16.38
C SER A 254 -1.55 -2.72 15.36
N GLU A 255 -1.95 -3.84 14.76
CA GLU A 255 -1.19 -4.54 13.72
C GLU A 255 -1.31 -3.86 12.35
N VAL A 256 -2.51 -3.38 12.01
CA VAL A 256 -2.79 -2.68 10.73
C VAL A 256 -2.53 -1.18 10.83
N ARG A 257 -2.84 -0.57 11.97
CA ARG A 257 -2.75 0.88 12.22
C ARG A 257 -1.30 1.32 12.45
N LYS A 258 -0.47 1.18 11.41
CA LYS A 258 0.92 1.63 11.35
C LYS A 258 1.01 2.93 10.55
N SER A 259 1.54 3.99 11.15
CA SER A 259 1.83 5.26 10.48
C SER A 259 3.24 5.32 9.89
N GLY A 260 3.49 6.37 9.12
CA GLY A 260 4.79 6.64 8.52
C GLY A 260 5.00 5.98 7.17
N PRO A 261 6.20 6.14 6.57
CA PRO A 261 6.43 5.78 5.17
C PRO A 261 6.30 4.27 4.90
N ASN A 262 6.59 3.42 5.89
CA ASN A 262 6.49 1.96 5.79
C ASN A 262 5.18 1.38 6.38
N GLY A 263 4.26 2.26 6.77
CA GLY A 263 2.94 1.90 7.29
C GLY A 263 1.90 1.78 6.18
N LEU A 264 0.71 2.31 6.43
CA LEU A 264 -0.43 2.30 5.50
C LEU A 264 -0.15 2.96 4.14
N LEU A 265 0.82 3.89 4.07
CA LEU A 265 1.26 4.45 2.80
C LEU A 265 1.69 3.37 1.78
N SER A 266 2.31 2.29 2.25
CA SER A 266 2.75 1.21 1.35
C SER A 266 1.58 0.53 0.62
N LEU A 267 0.46 0.36 1.31
CA LEU A 267 -0.76 -0.20 0.73
C LEU A 267 -1.42 0.79 -0.25
N LEU A 268 -1.45 2.08 0.09
CA LEU A 268 -1.98 3.12 -0.80
C LEU A 268 -1.16 3.23 -2.10
N MET A 269 0.17 3.19 -2.01
CA MET A 269 1.00 3.21 -3.23
C MET A 269 0.75 1.99 -4.13
N LEU A 270 0.59 0.80 -3.53
CA LEU A 270 0.23 -0.40 -4.29
C LEU A 270 -1.16 -0.28 -4.96
N LEU A 271 -2.15 0.27 -4.25
CA LEU A 271 -3.48 0.53 -4.80
C LEU A 271 -3.47 1.59 -5.90
N LEU A 272 -2.63 2.62 -5.80
CA LEU A 272 -2.42 3.61 -6.85
C LEU A 272 -1.89 2.94 -8.12
N TRP A 273 -0.87 2.09 -8.01
CA TRP A 273 -0.31 1.38 -9.16
C TRP A 273 -1.32 0.42 -9.79
N TRP A 274 -2.09 -0.31 -8.96
CA TRP A 274 -3.14 -1.18 -9.44
C TRP A 274 -4.25 -0.39 -10.15
N GLY A 275 -4.73 0.70 -9.58
CA GLY A 275 -5.78 1.54 -10.17
C GLY A 275 -5.36 2.15 -11.51
N ARG A 276 -4.11 2.62 -11.62
CA ARG A 276 -3.53 3.09 -12.89
C ARG A 276 -3.49 1.97 -13.94
N ALA A 277 -2.99 0.80 -13.57
CA ALA A 277 -2.85 -0.33 -14.49
C ALA A 277 -4.23 -0.83 -14.96
N ALA A 278 -5.18 -0.99 -14.04
CA ALA A 278 -6.55 -1.40 -14.33
C ALA A 278 -7.32 -0.38 -15.20
N SER A 279 -6.95 0.90 -15.16
CA SER A 279 -7.55 1.94 -16.01
C SER A 279 -6.90 2.03 -17.38
N ALA A 280 -5.60 1.73 -17.49
CA ALA A 280 -4.85 1.80 -18.74
C ALA A 280 -5.11 0.59 -19.65
N TYR A 281 -5.32 -0.59 -19.07
CA TYR A 281 -5.52 -1.84 -19.81
C TYR A 281 -6.98 -2.29 -19.71
N VAL A 282 -7.75 -2.03 -20.77
CA VAL A 282 -9.03 -2.69 -21.01
C VAL A 282 -8.89 -3.46 -22.32
N SER A 283 -8.04 -4.49 -22.32
CA SER A 283 -8.07 -5.41 -23.44
C SER A 283 -9.34 -6.25 -23.32
N GLN A 284 -10.05 -6.48 -24.43
CA GLN A 284 -11.31 -7.25 -24.42
C GLN A 284 -11.13 -8.72 -23.97
N TRP A 285 -9.89 -9.18 -23.84
CA TRP A 285 -9.53 -10.56 -23.48
C TRP A 285 -9.07 -10.70 -22.02
N GLU A 286 -8.91 -9.58 -21.33
CA GLU A 286 -8.42 -9.54 -19.96
C GLU A 286 -9.57 -9.24 -19.01
N GLU A 287 -9.58 -9.94 -17.88
CA GLU A 287 -10.62 -9.78 -16.87
C GLU A 287 -10.52 -8.40 -16.20
N ASP A 288 -11.66 -7.72 -16.11
CA ASP A 288 -11.73 -6.38 -15.54
C ASP A 288 -11.48 -6.39 -14.02
N SER A 289 -10.28 -5.96 -13.62
CA SER A 289 -9.90 -5.88 -12.21
C SER A 289 -10.40 -4.61 -11.49
N ARG A 290 -11.05 -3.66 -12.20
CA ARG A 290 -11.53 -2.39 -11.61
C ARG A 290 -12.55 -2.59 -10.51
N GLY A 291 -13.46 -3.56 -10.67
CA GLY A 291 -14.44 -3.89 -9.62
C GLY A 291 -13.78 -4.43 -8.35
N SER A 292 -12.75 -5.27 -8.51
CA SER A 292 -11.97 -5.77 -7.38
C SER A 292 -11.14 -4.67 -6.71
N TRP A 293 -10.56 -3.78 -7.49
CA TRP A 293 -9.83 -2.61 -6.98
C TRP A 293 -10.74 -1.69 -6.16
N ALA A 294 -11.92 -1.34 -6.71
CA ALA A 294 -12.90 -0.48 -6.03
C ALA A 294 -13.37 -1.08 -4.70
N ALA A 295 -13.59 -2.41 -4.65
CA ALA A 295 -13.96 -3.10 -3.43
C ALA A 295 -12.89 -2.97 -2.33
N VAL A 296 -11.60 -3.03 -2.67
CA VAL A 296 -10.50 -2.86 -1.70
C VAL A 296 -10.36 -1.40 -1.27
N VAL A 297 -10.53 -0.44 -2.19
CA VAL A 297 -10.57 1.00 -1.85
C VAL A 297 -11.68 1.29 -0.84
N GLN A 298 -12.87 0.74 -1.08
CA GLN A 298 -14.01 0.89 -0.19
C GLN A 298 -13.74 0.25 1.18
N ASP A 299 -13.20 -0.97 1.22
CA ASP A 299 -12.88 -1.66 2.48
C ASP A 299 -11.85 -0.88 3.32
N LEU A 300 -10.78 -0.40 2.68
CA LEU A 300 -9.74 0.38 3.34
C LEU A 300 -10.29 1.73 3.84
N SER A 301 -11.19 2.35 3.08
CA SER A 301 -11.87 3.59 3.46
C SER A 301 -12.71 3.42 4.72
N GLN A 302 -13.43 2.31 4.85
CA GLN A 302 -14.20 1.96 6.04
C GLN A 302 -13.28 1.64 7.24
N CYS A 303 -12.14 1.00 7.00
CA CYS A 303 -11.12 0.80 8.05
C CYS A 303 -10.58 2.14 8.56
N PHE A 304 -10.33 3.11 7.69
CA PHE A 304 -9.85 4.42 8.11
C PHE A 304 -10.91 5.19 8.89
N ASP A 305 -12.20 5.06 8.56
CA ASP A 305 -13.26 5.64 9.39
C ASP A 305 -13.22 5.09 10.83
N GLU A 306 -13.01 3.78 11.00
CA GLU A 306 -12.83 3.20 12.34
C GLU A 306 -11.54 3.67 13.00
N PHE A 307 -10.42 3.78 12.28
CA PHE A 307 -9.17 4.30 12.85
C PHE A 307 -9.33 5.73 13.34
N LEU A 308 -10.07 6.56 12.60
CA LEU A 308 -10.36 7.95 12.96
C LEU A 308 -11.29 8.01 14.18
N LYS A 309 -12.34 7.18 14.25
CA LYS A 309 -13.21 7.08 15.44
C LYS A 309 -12.45 6.70 16.69
N LEU A 310 -11.48 5.78 16.57
CA LEU A 310 -10.68 5.28 17.68
C LEU A 310 -9.50 6.20 18.05
N SER A 311 -9.21 7.22 17.23
CA SER A 311 -8.14 8.19 17.51
C SER A 311 -8.73 9.34 18.31
N PRO A 312 -8.45 9.45 19.63
CA PRO A 312 -8.89 10.63 20.37
C PRO A 312 -8.27 11.88 19.74
N PRO A 313 -8.98 13.02 19.72
CA PRO A 313 -8.37 14.28 19.30
C PRO A 313 -7.15 14.49 20.19
N VAL A 314 -6.00 14.73 19.57
CA VAL A 314 -4.78 15.13 20.29
C VAL A 314 -5.14 16.44 20.98
N ASN A 315 -5.46 16.38 22.27
CA ASN A 315 -5.64 17.57 23.09
C ASN A 315 -4.26 18.22 23.22
N THR A 316 -3.89 19.06 22.25
CA THR A 316 -2.68 19.90 22.24
C THR A 316 -2.63 20.87 23.43
N SER A 317 -3.67 20.92 24.27
CA SER A 317 -3.92 21.98 25.24
C SER A 317 -3.42 21.73 26.68
N LYS A 318 -2.67 20.65 26.99
CA LYS A 318 -2.27 20.39 28.40
C LYS A 318 -0.78 20.18 28.68
N ARG A 319 0.13 20.48 27.75
CA ARG A 319 1.57 20.43 28.02
C ARG A 319 2.23 21.79 28.33
N CYS A 320 1.48 22.74 28.90
CA CYS A 320 1.99 24.08 29.21
C CYS A 320 1.74 24.59 30.63
N GLN A 321 1.47 23.73 31.63
CA GLN A 321 1.28 24.20 33.02
C GLN A 321 1.91 23.33 34.13
N SER A 322 3.07 22.72 33.90
CA SER A 322 3.85 22.15 35.02
C SER A 322 5.24 22.75 35.23
N GLU A 323 5.64 23.76 34.45
CA GLU A 323 6.83 24.57 34.75
C GLU A 323 6.43 25.93 35.30
N ASN A 324 6.29 26.01 36.63
CA ASN A 324 6.76 27.10 37.49
C ASN A 324 5.96 27.18 38.80
N ILE A 325 6.15 26.21 39.69
CA ILE A 325 6.20 26.52 41.13
C ILE A 325 7.31 25.66 41.74
N ALA A 326 8.57 25.99 41.45
CA ALA A 326 9.66 25.65 42.35
C ALA A 326 9.72 26.77 43.41
N PRO A 327 9.42 26.51 44.70
CA PRO A 327 9.64 27.50 45.73
C PRO A 327 11.14 27.68 45.92
N SER A 328 11.61 28.89 45.62
CA SER A 328 12.94 29.39 45.96
C SER A 328 13.25 29.13 47.44
N ARG A 329 14.11 28.15 47.71
CA ARG A 329 14.70 27.93 49.04
C ARG A 329 16.03 28.68 49.12
N ASN A 330 15.95 30.00 49.31
CA ASN A 330 17.06 30.79 49.85
C ASN A 330 16.87 30.95 51.36
N ALA A 331 17.27 29.94 52.13
CA ALA A 331 17.43 30.06 53.58
C ALA A 331 18.93 30.21 53.89
N LYS A 332 19.32 31.45 54.20
CA LYS A 332 20.61 31.80 54.81
C LYS A 332 20.71 31.11 56.17
N TRP A 333 21.82 30.42 56.43
CA TRP A 333 22.27 30.13 57.79
C TRP A 333 23.55 30.95 58.04
N TYR A 334 23.44 31.94 58.91
CA TYR A 334 24.57 32.54 59.61
C TYR A 334 24.42 32.17 61.08
N VAL A 335 25.44 31.55 61.67
CA VAL A 335 25.72 31.52 63.11
C VAL A 335 27.18 31.87 63.28
#